data_AF-A0A7C9L8Q2-F1
#
_entry.id   AF-A0A7C9L8Q2-F1
#
_cell.length_a   1.000
_cell.length_b   1.000
_cell.length_c   1.000
_cell.angle_alpha   90.00
_cell.angle_beta   90.00
_cell.angle_gamma   90.00
#
_symmetry.space_group_name_H-M   'P 1'
#
loop_
_entity.id
_entity.type
_entity.pdbx_description
1 polymer ?
#
loop_
_entity_poly.entity_id
_entity_poly.type
_entity_poly.pdbx_seq_one_letter_code
_entity_poly.pdbx_strand_id
1 'polypeptide(L)'
;MSKKLHLTLAMGDYEIVRALKEGKVEPDGIELTVLTDMDSTTRHWRFLRNEDFDVAEVSCSSYLVARDQGMPFEGLPVFLHRRFRHGFIFINTTKGIEKPTDLIGRKVGLKQYQSSAQLWMRGFLEHDYGVPHRSIEWYSELDESIDFKPPPDLKLHRLAHDKGVEAMLAEGELDAVLHPDLIKPLVQKDPRVGRLFPNFKEEEIAFYKKTKIFPIMHVIGIRREIVEKYPWVPINLYHAFNESKAIAMKRMVNPRIVPLAWYRETWEEQEQILGPDPWEYGMTEQNEHQLKLLVQYSHEQGMIGREIPLDELFVNVLQGRKRGDEFRM
;
A
#
# COMPACT_ATOMS: atom_id res chain seq x y z
N MET A 1 16.93 -13.44 34.42
CA MET A 1 15.87 -13.05 33.47
C MET A 1 16.17 -13.74 32.15
N SER A 2 15.19 -14.39 31.50
CA SER A 2 15.42 -14.94 30.16
C SER A 2 15.72 -13.80 29.18
N LYS A 3 16.66 -14.03 28.26
CA LYS A 3 17.06 -13.01 27.28
C LYS A 3 15.97 -12.91 26.19
N LYS A 4 15.42 -11.71 25.97
CA LYS A 4 14.49 -11.43 24.86
C LYS A 4 15.24 -11.46 23.52
N LEU A 5 14.54 -11.83 22.45
CA LEU A 5 15.05 -11.72 21.08
C LEU A 5 14.98 -10.26 20.64
N HIS A 6 16.11 -9.66 20.27
CA HIS A 6 16.14 -8.29 19.76
C HIS A 6 15.91 -8.28 18.25
N LEU A 7 14.94 -7.49 17.78
CA LEU A 7 14.64 -7.32 16.35
C LEU A 7 14.43 -5.84 16.01
N THR A 8 14.80 -5.46 14.80
CA THR A 8 14.50 -4.16 14.20
C THR A 8 13.19 -4.19 13.42
N LEU A 9 12.41 -3.12 13.55
CA LEU A 9 11.12 -2.98 12.88
C LEU A 9 11.00 -1.60 12.23
N ALA A 10 11.05 -1.55 10.90
CA ALA A 10 10.88 -0.30 10.14
C ALA A 10 9.43 -0.16 9.62
N MET A 11 8.77 0.97 9.86
CA MET A 11 7.39 1.22 9.40
C MET A 11 7.07 2.72 9.31
N GLY A 12 5.90 3.06 8.76
CA GLY A 12 5.39 4.43 8.82
C GLY A 12 4.95 4.83 10.23
N ASP A 13 5.02 6.13 10.52
CA ASP A 13 4.60 6.71 11.80
C ASP A 13 3.06 6.90 11.85
N TYR A 14 2.33 5.79 12.00
CA TYR A 14 0.86 5.80 12.03
C TYR A 14 0.31 5.68 13.45
N GLU A 15 -0.89 6.22 13.69
CA GLU A 15 -1.54 6.10 15.00
C GLU A 15 -1.81 4.62 15.38
N ILE A 16 -2.15 3.75 14.42
CA ILE A 16 -2.44 2.33 14.64
C ILE A 16 -1.23 1.50 15.13
N VAL A 17 -0.02 2.03 15.01
CA VAL A 17 1.23 1.41 15.48
C VAL A 17 1.91 2.21 16.60
N ARG A 18 1.29 3.31 17.04
CA ARG A 18 1.86 4.19 18.06
C ARG A 18 2.14 3.46 19.37
N ALA A 19 1.24 2.58 19.81
CA ALA A 19 1.39 1.86 21.07
C ALA A 19 2.58 0.88 21.04
N LEU A 20 2.88 0.29 19.87
CA LEU A 20 4.12 -0.47 19.64
C LEU A 20 5.36 0.42 19.70
N LYS A 21 5.34 1.54 18.94
CA LYS A 21 6.47 2.49 18.87
C LYS A 21 6.83 3.07 20.24
N GLU A 22 5.82 3.41 21.04
CA GLU A 22 6.00 4.01 22.38
C GLU A 22 6.25 2.95 23.48
N GLY A 23 6.31 1.66 23.14
CA GLY A 23 6.56 0.57 24.10
C GLY A 23 5.39 0.29 25.05
N LYS A 24 4.19 0.79 24.76
CA LYS A 24 2.97 0.47 25.51
C LYS A 24 2.49 -0.95 25.24
N VAL A 25 2.72 -1.44 24.02
CA VAL A 25 2.49 -2.82 23.59
C VAL A 25 3.84 -3.40 23.23
N GLU A 26 4.18 -4.55 23.81
CA GLU A 26 5.40 -5.29 23.49
C GLU A 26 5.04 -6.71 23.04
N PRO A 27 5.56 -7.19 21.90
CA PRO A 27 5.38 -8.58 21.52
C PRO A 27 6.10 -9.51 22.50
N ASP A 28 5.40 -10.55 22.95
CA ASP A 28 5.91 -11.52 23.92
C ASP A 28 7.26 -12.10 23.49
N GLY A 29 8.26 -12.03 24.37
CA GLY A 29 9.60 -12.57 24.15
C GLY A 29 10.49 -11.77 23.19
N ILE A 30 10.01 -10.64 22.66
CA ILE A 30 10.72 -9.81 21.68
C ILE A 30 11.00 -8.43 22.27
N GLU A 31 12.18 -7.91 22.00
CA GLU A 31 12.54 -6.51 22.22
C GLU A 31 12.65 -5.85 20.84
N LEU A 32 11.81 -4.84 20.58
CA LEU A 32 11.75 -4.18 19.28
C LEU A 32 12.49 -2.84 19.29
N THR A 33 13.39 -2.65 18.32
CA THR A 33 13.86 -1.33 17.90
C THR A 33 12.97 -0.84 16.76
N VAL A 34 12.02 0.05 17.06
CA VAL A 34 11.07 0.59 16.08
C VAL A 34 11.63 1.84 15.40
N LEU A 35 11.70 1.82 14.07
CA LEU A 35 12.26 2.89 13.23
C LEU A 35 11.16 3.47 12.32
N THR A 36 10.82 4.75 12.52
CA THR A 36 9.74 5.42 11.76
C THR A 36 10.18 6.65 10.96
N ASP A 37 11.43 7.07 11.10
CA ASP A 37 11.94 8.32 10.50
C ASP A 37 12.46 8.11 9.06
N MET A 38 11.60 7.57 8.19
CA MET A 38 11.90 7.31 6.79
C MET A 38 10.63 7.42 5.94
N ASP A 39 10.76 7.92 4.71
CA ASP A 39 9.68 7.80 3.73
C ASP A 39 9.52 6.34 3.26
N SER A 40 8.39 6.05 2.61
CA SER A 40 8.06 4.69 2.18
C SER A 40 9.05 4.16 1.13
N THR A 41 9.49 4.98 0.17
CA THR A 41 10.38 4.53 -0.90
C THR A 41 11.76 4.14 -0.35
N THR A 42 12.31 4.97 0.55
CA THR A 42 13.57 4.67 1.25
C THR A 42 13.44 3.40 2.09
N ARG A 43 12.36 3.25 2.87
CA ARG A 43 12.16 2.07 3.72
C ARG A 43 12.07 0.78 2.88
N HIS A 44 11.30 0.80 1.79
CA HIS A 44 11.12 -0.37 0.93
C HIS A 44 12.45 -0.80 0.31
N TRP A 45 13.23 0.16 -0.20
CA TRP A 45 14.55 -0.10 -0.77
C TRP A 45 15.49 -0.73 0.25
N ARG A 46 15.59 -0.14 1.45
CA ARG A 46 16.45 -0.61 2.53
C ARG A 46 16.09 -2.02 3.01
N PHE A 47 14.82 -2.38 3.05
CA PHE A 47 14.42 -3.74 3.39
C PHE A 47 14.66 -4.73 2.24
N LEU A 48 14.11 -4.43 1.06
CA LEU A 48 14.04 -5.39 -0.04
C LEU A 48 15.37 -5.56 -0.78
N ARG A 49 16.24 -4.53 -0.83
CA ARG A 49 17.56 -4.64 -1.50
C ARG A 49 18.73 -4.78 -0.54
N ASN A 50 18.78 -3.91 0.47
CA ASN A 50 19.95 -3.89 1.34
C ASN A 50 19.84 -4.91 2.46
N GLU A 51 18.62 -5.37 2.75
CA GLU A 51 18.32 -6.14 3.95
C GLU A 51 18.85 -5.39 5.19
N ASP A 52 18.37 -4.17 5.43
CA ASP A 52 18.81 -3.36 6.57
C ASP A 52 18.03 -3.68 7.86
N PHE A 53 16.90 -4.39 7.76
CA PHE A 53 15.98 -4.63 8.88
C PHE A 53 15.59 -6.10 8.99
N ASP A 54 15.16 -6.49 10.19
CA ASP A 54 14.60 -7.82 10.48
C ASP A 54 13.14 -7.93 10.01
N VAL A 55 12.38 -6.86 10.26
CA VAL A 55 10.97 -6.72 9.90
C VAL A 55 10.74 -5.33 9.32
N ALA A 56 9.98 -5.22 8.23
CA ALA A 56 9.63 -3.91 7.68
C ALA A 56 8.28 -3.88 7.00
N GLU A 57 7.60 -2.73 7.09
CA GLU A 57 6.48 -2.41 6.22
C GLU A 57 6.97 -2.16 4.79
N VAL A 58 6.39 -2.88 3.83
CA VAL A 58 6.72 -2.80 2.40
C VAL A 58 5.50 -2.69 1.50
N SER A 59 5.68 -2.07 0.33
CA SER A 59 4.69 -2.13 -0.74
C SER A 59 4.33 -3.58 -1.07
N CYS A 60 3.04 -3.94 -0.99
CA CYS A 60 2.55 -5.26 -1.41
C CYS A 60 2.98 -5.63 -2.83
N SER A 61 2.93 -4.69 -3.77
CA SER A 61 3.36 -4.95 -5.14
C SER A 61 4.86 -5.26 -5.24
N SER A 62 5.73 -4.46 -4.63
CA SER A 62 7.18 -4.78 -4.58
C SER A 62 7.46 -6.08 -3.83
N TYR A 63 6.68 -6.40 -2.80
CA TYR A 63 6.74 -7.67 -2.09
C TYR A 63 6.42 -8.86 -3.00
N LEU A 64 5.36 -8.77 -3.83
CA LEU A 64 5.04 -9.83 -4.79
C LEU A 64 6.18 -10.08 -5.78
N VAL A 65 6.78 -9.01 -6.30
CA VAL A 65 7.93 -9.14 -7.22
C VAL A 65 9.13 -9.77 -6.52
N ALA A 66 9.43 -9.37 -5.28
CA ALA A 66 10.48 -10.00 -4.48
C ALA A 66 10.22 -11.51 -4.27
N ARG A 67 8.97 -11.90 -3.99
CA ARG A 67 8.58 -13.30 -3.82
C ARG A 67 8.68 -14.11 -5.10
N ASP A 68 8.24 -13.56 -6.22
CA ASP A 68 8.35 -14.20 -7.54
C ASP A 68 9.81 -14.49 -7.91
N GLN A 69 10.73 -13.60 -7.51
CA GLN A 69 12.17 -13.76 -7.70
C GLN A 69 12.87 -14.63 -6.65
N GLY A 70 12.12 -15.22 -5.71
CA GLY A 70 12.65 -16.13 -4.70
C GLY A 70 13.43 -15.45 -3.56
N MET A 71 13.30 -14.12 -3.39
CA MET A 71 13.99 -13.39 -2.32
C MET A 71 13.57 -13.91 -0.93
N PRO A 72 14.47 -13.87 0.07
CA PRO A 72 14.29 -14.55 1.36
C PRO A 72 13.43 -13.75 2.36
N PHE A 73 12.28 -13.25 1.91
CA PHE A 73 11.32 -12.55 2.74
C PHE A 73 9.97 -13.28 2.76
N GLU A 74 9.30 -13.28 3.90
CA GLU A 74 7.93 -13.77 4.06
C GLU A 74 7.01 -12.61 4.47
N GLY A 75 5.71 -12.73 4.19
CA GLY A 75 4.70 -11.74 4.56
C GLY A 75 4.00 -12.12 5.86
N LEU A 76 3.86 -11.19 6.79
CA LEU A 76 2.87 -11.28 7.86
C LEU A 76 1.57 -10.66 7.33
N PRO A 77 0.40 -11.25 7.61
CA PRO A 77 -0.89 -10.69 7.19
C PRO A 77 -1.28 -9.48 8.06
N VAL A 78 -0.44 -8.45 8.07
CA VAL A 78 -0.59 -7.18 8.78
C VAL A 78 -0.46 -6.07 7.75
N PHE A 79 -1.50 -5.24 7.64
CA PHE A 79 -1.70 -4.30 6.53
C PHE A 79 -1.76 -2.86 7.04
N LEU A 80 -0.60 -2.27 7.33
CA LEU A 80 -0.52 -0.97 8.02
C LEU A 80 -1.03 0.21 7.18
N HIS A 81 -1.06 0.07 5.85
CA HIS A 81 -1.51 1.11 4.97
C HIS A 81 -2.57 0.57 4.01
N ARG A 82 -3.76 1.15 4.11
CA ARG A 82 -4.87 1.00 3.17
C ARG A 82 -5.32 2.38 2.70
N ARG A 83 -5.70 2.50 1.44
CA ARG A 83 -6.10 3.79 0.87
C ARG A 83 -6.84 3.63 -0.45
N PHE A 84 -7.91 4.38 -0.66
CA PHE A 84 -8.47 4.53 -2.00
C PHE A 84 -7.59 5.43 -2.88
N ARG A 85 -7.52 5.14 -4.18
CA ARG A 85 -6.58 5.81 -5.09
C ARG A 85 -7.22 6.57 -6.25
N HIS A 86 -8.55 6.68 -6.32
CA HIS A 86 -9.21 7.48 -7.36
C HIS A 86 -8.81 8.96 -7.23
N GLY A 87 -8.74 9.47 -6.00
CA GLY A 87 -8.26 10.84 -5.77
C GLY A 87 -6.83 11.10 -6.26
N PHE A 88 -6.01 10.07 -6.45
CA PHE A 88 -4.56 10.22 -6.66
C PHE A 88 -4.13 10.18 -8.14
N ILE A 89 -5.10 10.37 -9.03
CA ILE A 89 -4.87 10.55 -10.47
C ILE A 89 -4.97 12.04 -10.77
N PHE A 90 -3.84 12.64 -11.11
CA PHE A 90 -3.73 14.06 -11.40
C PHE A 90 -3.59 14.29 -12.89
N ILE A 91 -4.23 15.34 -13.40
CA ILE A 91 -4.22 15.68 -14.82
C ILE A 91 -3.72 17.11 -15.00
N ASN A 92 -3.13 17.38 -16.16
CA ASN A 92 -2.97 18.75 -16.61
C ASN A 92 -4.30 19.21 -17.22
N THR A 93 -4.91 20.25 -16.63
CA THR A 93 -6.25 20.74 -17.00
C THR A 93 -6.31 21.35 -18.40
N THR A 94 -5.16 21.64 -19.02
CA THR A 94 -5.07 22.19 -20.38
C THR A 94 -5.02 21.12 -21.47
N LYS A 95 -4.99 19.82 -21.11
CA LYS A 95 -4.80 18.70 -22.05
C LYS A 95 -6.07 18.07 -22.59
N GLY A 96 -7.23 18.60 -22.20
CA GLY A 96 -8.55 18.10 -22.62
C GLY A 96 -8.82 16.67 -22.14
N ILE A 97 -8.53 16.39 -20.87
CA ILE A 97 -8.83 15.10 -20.22
C ILE A 97 -10.03 15.35 -19.30
N GLU A 98 -11.16 14.72 -19.61
CA GLU A 98 -12.42 14.88 -18.85
C GLU A 98 -12.88 13.55 -18.23
N LYS A 99 -12.51 12.42 -18.83
CA LYS A 99 -12.88 11.08 -18.36
C LYS A 99 -11.69 10.11 -18.44
N PRO A 100 -11.72 8.98 -17.73
CA PRO A 100 -10.59 8.04 -17.70
C PRO A 100 -10.13 7.55 -19.08
N THR A 101 -11.05 7.30 -20.01
CA THR A 101 -10.72 6.83 -21.37
C THR A 101 -9.93 7.84 -22.20
N ASP A 102 -9.88 9.11 -21.81
CA ASP A 102 -9.06 10.11 -22.48
C ASP A 102 -7.55 9.95 -22.18
N LEU A 103 -7.19 9.08 -21.23
CA LEU A 103 -5.81 8.69 -20.94
C LEU A 103 -5.22 7.74 -22.00
N ILE A 104 -6.06 7.10 -22.82
CA ILE A 104 -5.60 6.19 -23.88
C ILE A 104 -4.69 6.96 -24.85
N GLY A 105 -3.46 6.46 -25.05
CA GLY A 105 -2.45 7.07 -25.90
C GLY A 105 -1.74 8.29 -25.31
N ARG A 106 -2.01 8.65 -24.04
CA ARG A 106 -1.40 9.82 -23.38
C ARG A 106 -0.07 9.50 -22.72
N LYS A 107 0.68 10.55 -22.40
CA LYS A 107 1.91 10.50 -21.60
C LYS A 107 1.58 10.63 -20.13
N VAL A 108 1.84 9.59 -19.34
CA VAL A 108 1.47 9.54 -17.92
C VAL A 108 2.68 9.28 -17.03
N GLY A 109 2.88 10.14 -16.05
CA GLY A 109 3.97 10.04 -15.07
C GLY A 109 3.68 9.13 -13.88
N LEU A 110 4.73 8.55 -13.34
CA LEU A 110 4.74 7.70 -12.14
C LEU A 110 6.00 7.98 -11.31
N LYS A 111 5.92 7.92 -9.97
CA LYS A 111 7.15 7.87 -9.17
C LYS A 111 7.93 6.57 -9.43
N GLN A 112 7.26 5.43 -9.35
CA GLN A 112 7.78 4.09 -9.66
C GLN A 112 6.70 3.34 -10.42
N TYR A 113 7.04 2.40 -11.29
CA TYR A 113 6.03 1.55 -11.93
C TYR A 113 5.46 0.52 -10.95
N GLN A 114 6.31 -0.02 -10.07
CA GLN A 114 6.03 -1.17 -9.24
C GLN A 114 5.15 -0.87 -8.02
N SER A 115 5.07 0.35 -7.49
CA SER A 115 4.45 0.55 -6.16
C SER A 115 2.95 0.21 -6.12
N SER A 116 2.47 -0.25 -4.96
CA SER A 116 1.08 -0.74 -4.82
C SER A 116 0.03 0.29 -5.20
N ALA A 117 0.27 1.58 -4.93
CA ALA A 117 -0.64 2.65 -5.33
C ALA A 117 -0.83 2.66 -6.86
N GLN A 118 0.26 2.46 -7.60
CA GLN A 118 0.29 2.49 -9.06
C GLN A 118 -0.32 1.22 -9.65
N LEU A 119 -0.03 0.07 -9.04
CA LEU A 119 -0.67 -1.19 -9.39
C LEU A 119 -2.19 -1.09 -9.27
N TRP A 120 -2.70 -0.61 -8.13
CA TRP A 120 -4.13 -0.44 -7.90
C TRP A 120 -4.77 0.56 -8.87
N MET A 121 -4.13 1.72 -9.09
CA MET A 121 -4.64 2.72 -10.02
C MET A 121 -4.73 2.20 -11.45
N ARG A 122 -3.69 1.54 -11.95
CA ARG A 122 -3.74 0.91 -13.28
C ARG A 122 -4.77 -0.21 -13.34
N GLY A 123 -4.88 -1.01 -12.28
CA GLY A 123 -5.82 -2.10 -12.18
C GLY A 123 -7.28 -1.64 -12.31
N PHE A 124 -7.74 -0.71 -11.47
CA PHE A 124 -9.12 -0.23 -11.60
C PHE A 124 -9.34 0.59 -12.89
N LEU A 125 -8.34 1.34 -13.37
CA LEU A 125 -8.46 2.06 -14.64
C LEU A 125 -8.75 1.09 -15.79
N GLU A 126 -8.09 -0.07 -15.79
CA GLU A 126 -8.30 -1.09 -16.80
C GLU A 126 -9.62 -1.82 -16.63
N HIS A 127 -9.88 -2.37 -15.44
CA HIS A 127 -11.01 -3.27 -15.20
C HIS A 127 -12.34 -2.55 -15.01
N ASP A 128 -12.35 -1.34 -14.44
CA ASP A 128 -13.58 -0.59 -14.17
C ASP A 128 -13.86 0.52 -15.17
N TYR A 129 -12.81 1.09 -15.77
CA TYR A 129 -12.94 2.25 -16.67
C TYR A 129 -12.50 1.98 -18.12
N GLY A 130 -12.05 0.77 -18.45
CA GLY A 130 -11.70 0.38 -19.82
C GLY A 130 -10.48 1.10 -20.37
N VAL A 131 -9.49 1.38 -19.52
CA VAL A 131 -8.22 2.03 -19.87
C VAL A 131 -7.09 1.02 -19.74
N PRO A 132 -6.76 0.25 -20.79
CA PRO A 132 -5.70 -0.75 -20.71
C PRO A 132 -4.36 -0.11 -20.35
N HIS A 133 -3.63 -0.65 -19.39
CA HIS A 133 -2.33 -0.09 -18.98
C HIS A 133 -1.33 -0.03 -20.16
N ARG A 134 -1.44 -0.94 -21.13
CA ARG A 134 -0.60 -0.97 -22.35
C ARG A 134 -0.95 0.11 -23.38
N SER A 135 -2.10 0.76 -23.22
CA SER A 135 -2.53 1.84 -24.11
C SER A 135 -1.88 3.19 -23.77
N ILE A 136 -1.19 3.30 -22.63
CA ILE A 136 -0.57 4.51 -22.10
C ILE A 136 0.94 4.49 -22.33
N GLU A 137 1.55 5.66 -22.53
CA GLU A 137 2.99 5.85 -22.53
C GLU A 137 3.45 6.31 -21.12
N TRP A 138 4.15 5.44 -20.40
CA TRP A 138 4.52 5.64 -19.00
C TRP A 138 5.90 6.27 -18.85
N TYR A 139 6.00 7.22 -17.92
CA TYR A 139 7.24 7.92 -17.58
C TYR A 139 7.50 7.78 -16.07
N SER A 140 8.50 7.00 -15.69
CA SER A 140 8.81 6.74 -14.28
C SER A 140 10.02 7.53 -13.78
N GLU A 141 9.89 8.14 -12.61
CA GLU A 141 10.91 9.01 -12.02
C GLU A 141 12.05 8.27 -11.30
N LEU A 142 11.70 7.30 -10.45
CA LEU A 142 12.61 6.61 -9.54
C LEU A 142 12.81 5.15 -9.93
N ASP A 143 14.01 4.63 -9.69
CA ASP A 143 14.31 3.20 -9.84
C ASP A 143 13.32 2.34 -9.06
N GLU A 144 13.07 1.12 -9.57
CA GLU A 144 12.15 0.19 -8.94
C GLU A 144 12.77 -0.40 -7.66
N SER A 145 11.93 -0.65 -6.65
CA SER A 145 12.41 -1.23 -5.39
C SER A 145 13.05 -2.59 -5.63
N ILE A 146 12.43 -3.41 -6.48
CA ILE A 146 13.01 -4.64 -7.04
C ILE A 146 13.06 -4.51 -8.56
N ASP A 147 14.23 -4.79 -9.14
CA ASP A 147 14.40 -4.80 -10.59
C ASP A 147 13.46 -5.82 -11.22
N PHE A 148 12.71 -5.42 -12.23
CA PHE A 148 11.90 -6.34 -13.04
C PHE A 148 12.15 -6.05 -14.51
N LYS A 149 11.85 -7.02 -15.37
CA LYS A 149 11.90 -6.82 -16.81
C LYS A 149 10.50 -6.46 -17.31
N PRO A 150 10.25 -5.21 -17.75
CA PRO A 150 8.97 -4.84 -18.31
C PRO A 150 8.63 -5.70 -19.54
N PRO A 151 7.34 -6.02 -19.77
CA PRO A 151 6.90 -6.64 -21.01
C PRO A 151 7.39 -5.85 -22.24
N PRO A 152 7.83 -6.49 -23.34
CA PRO A 152 8.38 -5.79 -24.51
C PRO A 152 7.44 -4.80 -25.19
N ASP A 153 6.13 -5.02 -25.04
CA ASP A 153 5.05 -4.21 -25.58
C ASP A 153 4.55 -3.13 -24.61
N LEU A 154 5.10 -3.05 -23.39
CA LEU A 154 4.84 -1.97 -22.44
C LEU A 154 5.72 -0.75 -22.74
N LYS A 155 5.10 0.39 -23.04
CA LYS A 155 5.80 1.66 -23.24
C LYS A 155 6.16 2.29 -21.90
N LEU A 156 7.31 1.93 -21.35
CA LEU A 156 7.83 2.45 -20.08
C LEU A 156 9.19 3.13 -20.28
N HIS A 157 9.25 4.41 -19.94
CA HIS A 157 10.43 5.26 -20.06
C HIS A 157 10.91 5.69 -18.68
N ARG A 158 12.23 5.66 -18.45
CA ARG A 158 12.87 6.23 -17.26
C ARG A 158 13.18 7.71 -17.52
N LEU A 159 12.76 8.59 -16.61
CA LEU A 159 13.11 10.01 -16.66
C LEU A 159 14.59 10.24 -16.33
N ALA A 160 15.13 11.34 -16.86
CA ALA A 160 16.44 11.82 -16.45
C ALA A 160 16.40 12.30 -14.98
N HIS A 161 17.53 12.23 -14.27
CA HIS A 161 17.61 12.54 -12.83
C HIS A 161 17.22 13.99 -12.46
N ASP A 162 17.31 14.92 -13.41
CA ASP A 162 16.95 16.33 -13.24
C ASP A 162 15.46 16.61 -13.51
N LYS A 163 14.69 15.61 -13.95
CA LYS A 163 13.25 15.73 -14.22
C LYS A 163 12.41 15.08 -13.12
N GLY A 164 11.28 15.71 -12.79
CA GLY A 164 10.30 15.20 -11.84
C GLY A 164 8.88 15.22 -12.40
N VAL A 165 8.09 14.17 -12.12
CA VAL A 165 6.77 13.99 -12.75
C VAL A 165 5.79 15.11 -12.36
N GLU A 166 5.90 15.66 -11.16
CA GLU A 166 5.03 16.75 -10.69
C GLU A 166 5.25 18.05 -11.48
N ALA A 167 6.51 18.41 -11.73
CA ALA A 167 6.85 19.60 -12.51
C ALA A 167 6.46 19.43 -13.98
N MET A 168 6.80 18.28 -14.56
CA MET A 168 6.44 17.93 -15.93
C MET A 168 4.92 17.91 -16.15
N LEU A 169 4.12 17.51 -15.15
CA LEU A 169 2.67 17.61 -15.21
C LEU A 169 2.22 19.08 -15.26
N ALA A 170 2.69 19.92 -14.35
CA ALA A 170 2.30 21.33 -14.28
C ALA A 170 2.70 22.11 -15.55
N GLU A 171 3.84 21.76 -16.15
CA GLU A 171 4.36 22.33 -17.39
C GLU A 171 3.70 21.75 -18.66
N GLY A 172 2.96 20.64 -18.52
CA GLY A 172 2.28 19.99 -19.64
C GLY A 172 3.20 19.15 -20.52
N GLU A 173 4.39 18.77 -20.05
CA GLU A 173 5.22 17.73 -20.67
C GLU A 173 4.59 16.35 -20.49
N LEU A 174 3.91 16.13 -19.36
CA LEU A 174 3.06 14.98 -19.09
C LEU A 174 1.59 15.41 -19.05
N ASP A 175 0.71 14.55 -19.53
CA ASP A 175 -0.72 14.84 -19.59
C ASP A 175 -1.44 14.47 -18.28
N ALA A 176 -0.94 13.44 -17.60
CA ALA A 176 -1.42 13.01 -16.29
C ALA A 176 -0.27 12.42 -15.45
N VAL A 177 -0.51 12.27 -14.15
CA VAL A 177 0.37 11.56 -13.20
C VAL A 177 -0.49 10.72 -12.28
N LEU A 178 -0.17 9.44 -12.17
CA LEU A 178 -0.62 8.62 -11.04
C LEU A 178 0.43 8.77 -9.93
N HIS A 179 0.02 9.16 -8.72
CA HIS A 179 0.97 9.46 -7.64
C HIS A 179 0.59 8.77 -6.32
N PRO A 180 1.54 8.29 -5.50
CA PRO A 180 1.22 7.73 -4.19
C PRO A 180 0.78 8.77 -3.15
N ASP A 181 1.10 10.05 -3.37
CA ASP A 181 0.85 11.15 -2.42
C ASP A 181 0.16 12.34 -3.10
N LEU A 182 -0.26 13.33 -2.30
CA LEU A 182 -0.67 14.61 -2.86
C LEU A 182 0.55 15.31 -3.46
N ILE A 183 0.40 15.81 -4.69
CA ILE A 183 1.47 16.51 -5.40
C ILE A 183 1.49 18.00 -5.04
N LYS A 184 2.68 18.58 -5.02
CA LYS A 184 2.90 19.99 -4.64
C LYS A 184 2.07 20.98 -5.48
N PRO A 185 1.98 20.87 -6.82
CA PRO A 185 1.17 21.79 -7.62
C PRO A 185 -0.31 21.80 -7.21
N LEU A 186 -0.87 20.63 -6.88
CA LEU A 186 -2.25 20.54 -6.41
C LEU A 186 -2.45 21.22 -5.05
N VAL A 187 -1.54 20.97 -4.10
CA VAL A 187 -1.59 21.59 -2.76
C VAL A 187 -1.44 23.12 -2.86
N GLN A 188 -0.61 23.59 -3.79
CA GLN A 188 -0.42 25.01 -4.10
C GLN A 188 -1.57 25.61 -4.94
N LYS A 189 -2.57 24.81 -5.32
CA LYS A 189 -3.71 25.21 -6.15
C LYS A 189 -3.30 25.79 -7.50
N ASP A 190 -2.28 25.21 -8.13
CA ASP A 190 -1.93 25.53 -9.51
C ASP A 190 -3.13 25.22 -10.43
N PRO A 191 -3.70 26.20 -11.14
CA PRO A 191 -4.89 26.00 -11.96
C PRO A 191 -4.67 25.03 -13.13
N ARG A 192 -3.41 24.75 -13.48
CA ARG A 192 -3.02 23.80 -14.52
C ARG A 192 -3.13 22.35 -14.05
N VAL A 193 -3.29 22.09 -12.75
CA VAL A 193 -3.29 20.74 -12.18
C VAL A 193 -4.62 20.46 -11.47
N GLY A 194 -5.27 19.37 -11.86
CA GLY A 194 -6.53 18.92 -11.29
C GLY A 194 -6.52 17.43 -10.97
N ARG A 195 -7.59 16.93 -10.36
CA ARG A 195 -7.84 15.49 -10.23
C ARG A 195 -8.64 15.01 -11.44
N LEU A 196 -8.35 13.81 -11.94
CA LEU A 196 -9.17 13.14 -12.96
C LEU A 196 -10.60 12.92 -12.46
N PHE A 197 -10.75 12.59 -11.18
CA PHE A 197 -12.04 12.44 -10.51
C PHE A 197 -12.24 13.60 -9.52
N PRO A 198 -12.94 14.68 -9.90
CA PRO A 198 -13.25 15.78 -8.99
C PRO A 198 -14.09 15.32 -7.78
N ASN A 199 -15.00 14.37 -8.01
CA ASN A 199 -15.88 13.70 -7.05
C ASN A 199 -15.27 12.36 -6.56
N PHE A 200 -13.96 12.34 -6.27
CA PHE A 200 -13.25 11.10 -5.96
C PHE A 200 -13.84 10.34 -4.78
N LYS A 201 -14.39 11.00 -3.76
CA LYS A 201 -15.00 10.32 -2.61
C LYS A 201 -16.21 9.50 -3.05
N GLU A 202 -17.07 10.05 -3.90
CA GLU A 202 -18.23 9.37 -4.44
C GLU A 202 -17.83 8.16 -5.31
N GLU A 203 -16.81 8.31 -6.15
CA GLU A 203 -16.25 7.21 -6.95
C GLU A 203 -15.67 6.09 -6.06
N GLU A 204 -14.96 6.45 -4.98
CA GLU A 204 -14.36 5.51 -4.04
C GLU A 204 -15.43 4.72 -3.27
N ILE A 205 -16.52 5.38 -2.88
CA ILE A 205 -17.69 4.73 -2.27
C ILE A 205 -18.38 3.79 -3.27
N ALA A 206 -18.56 4.22 -4.52
CA ALA A 206 -19.16 3.40 -5.56
C ALA A 206 -18.30 2.16 -5.85
N PHE A 207 -16.98 2.34 -5.95
CA PHE A 207 -16.00 1.26 -6.09
C PHE A 207 -16.10 0.27 -4.92
N TYR A 208 -16.10 0.74 -3.67
CA TYR A 208 -16.23 -0.13 -2.51
C TYR A 208 -17.57 -0.87 -2.48
N LYS A 209 -18.68 -0.21 -2.82
CA LYS A 209 -20.01 -0.86 -2.88
C LYS A 209 -20.05 -2.00 -3.90
N LYS A 210 -19.41 -1.79 -5.06
CA LYS A 210 -19.32 -2.78 -6.16
C LYS A 210 -18.40 -3.95 -5.82
N THR A 211 -17.23 -3.66 -5.24
CA THR A 211 -16.13 -4.64 -5.15
C THR A 211 -15.86 -5.15 -3.73
N LYS A 212 -16.30 -4.41 -2.71
CA LYS A 212 -15.92 -4.60 -1.28
C LYS A 212 -14.42 -4.47 -1.01
N ILE A 213 -13.69 -3.79 -1.89
CA ILE A 213 -12.25 -3.59 -1.80
C ILE A 213 -11.93 -2.24 -1.20
N PHE A 214 -11.26 -2.24 -0.05
CA PHE A 214 -10.57 -1.07 0.49
C PHE A 214 -9.06 -1.30 0.37
N PRO A 215 -8.42 -0.77 -0.71
CA PRO A 215 -7.16 -1.31 -1.22
C PRO A 215 -6.03 -1.40 -0.19
N ILE A 216 -5.46 -2.61 -0.06
CA ILE A 216 -4.24 -2.87 0.71
C ILE A 216 -3.04 -2.32 -0.06
N MET A 217 -2.32 -1.38 0.55
CA MET A 217 -1.11 -0.80 -0.03
C MET A 217 0.13 -1.54 0.45
N HIS A 218 0.28 -1.69 1.76
CA HIS A 218 1.51 -2.21 2.37
C HIS A 218 1.24 -3.45 3.23
N VAL A 219 2.26 -4.28 3.34
CA VAL A 219 2.32 -5.51 4.13
C VAL A 219 3.54 -5.46 5.04
N ILE A 220 3.50 -6.15 6.17
CA ILE A 220 4.71 -6.41 6.97
C ILE A 220 5.50 -7.57 6.36
N GLY A 221 6.70 -7.29 5.86
CA GLY A 221 7.70 -8.28 5.49
C GLY A 221 8.59 -8.65 6.68
N ILE A 222 9.00 -9.91 6.75
CA ILE A 222 9.96 -10.46 7.72
C ILE A 222 11.00 -11.28 6.97
N ARG A 223 12.26 -11.28 7.43
CA ARG A 223 13.25 -12.20 6.88
C ARG A 223 12.87 -13.66 7.12
N ARG A 224 13.03 -14.49 6.09
CA ARG A 224 12.71 -15.92 6.15
C ARG A 224 13.50 -16.63 7.26
N GLU A 225 14.77 -16.30 7.46
CA GLU A 225 15.62 -16.90 8.50
C GLU A 225 15.08 -16.72 9.93
N ILE A 226 14.37 -15.61 10.19
CA ILE A 226 13.75 -15.34 11.50
C ILE A 226 12.56 -16.26 11.70
N VAL A 227 11.74 -16.45 10.66
CA VAL A 227 10.59 -17.36 10.69
C VAL A 227 11.04 -18.80 10.90
N GLU A 228 12.07 -19.23 10.18
CA GLU A 228 12.62 -20.59 10.28
C GLU A 228 13.22 -20.86 11.66
N LYS A 229 13.98 -19.90 12.21
CA LYS A 229 14.65 -20.06 13.50
C LYS A 229 13.73 -19.85 14.69
N TYR A 230 12.74 -18.97 14.56
CA TYR A 230 11.81 -18.60 15.62
C TYR A 230 10.36 -18.56 15.11
N PRO A 231 9.71 -19.73 14.85
CA PRO A 231 8.36 -19.79 14.29
C PRO A 231 7.27 -19.11 15.14
N TRP A 232 7.55 -18.82 16.42
CA TRP A 232 6.65 -18.10 17.32
C TRP A 232 6.69 -16.58 17.12
N VAL A 233 7.72 -16.03 16.47
CA VAL A 233 7.90 -14.58 16.27
C VAL A 233 6.78 -13.97 15.44
N PRO A 234 6.39 -14.51 14.25
CA PRO A 234 5.30 -13.93 13.48
C PRO A 234 3.97 -13.87 14.21
N ILE A 235 3.68 -14.89 15.03
CA ILE A 235 2.46 -14.96 15.84
C ILE A 235 2.46 -13.85 16.89
N ASN A 236 3.55 -13.68 17.64
CA ASN A 236 3.63 -12.66 18.68
C ASN A 236 3.64 -11.24 18.11
N LEU A 237 4.28 -11.03 16.95
CA LEU A 237 4.20 -9.77 16.21
C LEU A 237 2.76 -9.49 15.77
N TYR A 238 2.07 -10.48 15.18
CA TYR A 238 0.68 -10.34 14.75
C TYR A 238 -0.25 -9.92 15.89
N HIS A 239 -0.11 -10.52 17.07
CA HIS A 239 -0.87 -10.13 18.26
C HIS A 239 -0.57 -8.69 18.70
N ALA A 240 0.70 -8.33 18.78
CA ALA A 240 1.11 -6.99 19.20
C ALA A 240 0.64 -5.90 18.22
N PHE A 241 0.62 -6.20 16.91
CA PHE A 241 0.02 -5.32 15.90
C PHE A 241 -1.48 -5.14 16.09
N ASN A 242 -2.23 -6.23 16.34
CA ASN A 242 -3.66 -6.15 16.59
C ASN A 242 -3.98 -5.38 17.87
N GLU A 243 -3.24 -5.61 18.95
CA GLU A 243 -3.41 -4.89 20.21
C GLU A 243 -3.14 -3.39 20.05
N SER A 244 -2.04 -3.03 19.37
CA SER A 244 -1.74 -1.62 19.08
C SER A 244 -2.83 -0.95 18.26
N LYS A 245 -3.32 -1.62 17.21
CA LYS A 245 -4.44 -1.12 16.40
C LYS A 245 -5.69 -0.95 17.25
N ALA A 246 -6.04 -1.91 18.09
CA ALA A 246 -7.23 -1.84 18.95
C ALA A 246 -7.16 -0.64 19.93
N ILE A 247 -6.00 -0.39 20.53
CA ILE A 247 -5.76 0.79 21.38
C ILE A 247 -5.96 2.08 20.58
N ALA A 248 -5.40 2.15 19.38
CA ALA A 248 -5.52 3.30 18.50
C ALA A 248 -6.97 3.55 18.07
N MET A 249 -7.66 2.52 17.58
CA MET A 249 -9.07 2.63 17.15
C MET A 249 -9.97 3.12 18.28
N LYS A 250 -9.80 2.59 19.50
CA LYS A 250 -10.53 3.06 20.69
C LYS A 250 -10.23 4.54 21.01
N ARG A 251 -8.98 4.98 20.83
CA ARG A 251 -8.57 6.37 21.06
C ARG A 251 -9.15 7.32 20.01
N MET A 252 -9.14 6.92 18.73
CA MET A 252 -9.63 7.71 17.60
C MET A 252 -11.14 7.99 17.65
N VAL A 253 -11.93 7.24 18.41
CA VAL A 253 -13.35 7.58 18.63
C VAL A 253 -13.53 8.99 19.23
N ASN A 254 -12.55 9.50 19.99
CA ASN A 254 -12.61 10.82 20.61
C ASN A 254 -12.32 11.95 19.61
N PRO A 255 -13.30 12.78 19.21
CA PRO A 255 -13.11 13.84 18.22
C PRO A 255 -12.13 14.93 18.64
N ARG A 256 -11.86 15.09 19.94
CA ARG A 256 -10.99 16.15 20.47
C ARG A 256 -9.52 15.98 20.14
N ILE A 257 -9.10 14.80 19.69
CA ILE A 257 -7.68 14.53 19.38
C ILE A 257 -7.31 14.89 17.93
N VAL A 258 -8.30 15.20 17.09
CA VAL A 258 -8.11 15.59 15.69
C VAL A 258 -8.77 16.95 15.45
N PRO A 259 -8.04 17.97 14.99
CA PRO A 259 -8.57 19.33 14.81
C PRO A 259 -9.37 19.48 13.50
N LEU A 260 -10.38 18.62 13.30
CA LEU A 260 -11.30 18.67 12.16
C LEU A 260 -12.72 18.95 12.65
N ALA A 261 -13.35 20.00 12.11
CA ALA A 261 -14.68 20.45 12.54
C ALA A 261 -15.76 19.36 12.41
N TRP A 262 -15.69 18.56 11.34
CA TRP A 262 -16.64 17.48 11.03
C TRP A 262 -16.07 16.09 11.29
N TYR A 263 -15.12 15.98 12.21
CA TYR A 263 -14.47 14.69 12.51
C TYR A 263 -15.48 13.59 12.86
N ARG A 264 -16.44 13.89 13.74
CA ARG A 264 -17.41 12.90 14.22
C ARG A 264 -18.35 12.43 13.10
N GLU A 265 -18.83 13.36 12.28
CA GLU A 265 -19.66 13.06 11.12
C GLU A 265 -18.91 12.19 10.10
N THR A 266 -17.65 12.53 9.81
CA THR A 266 -16.79 11.74 8.91
C THR A 266 -16.52 10.33 9.46
N TRP A 267 -16.33 10.21 10.78
CA TRP A 267 -16.15 8.91 11.46
C TRP A 267 -17.39 8.03 11.32
N GLU A 268 -18.58 8.57 11.60
CA GLU A 268 -19.86 7.85 11.53
C GLU A 268 -20.20 7.44 10.09
N GLU A 269 -19.97 8.33 9.12
CA GLU A 269 -20.14 8.02 7.70
C GLU A 269 -19.19 6.90 7.25
N GLN A 270 -17.91 6.96 7.64
CA GLN A 270 -16.94 5.90 7.34
C GLN A 270 -17.39 4.56 7.92
N GLU A 271 -17.83 4.53 9.19
CA GLU A 271 -18.31 3.30 9.84
C GLU A 271 -19.54 2.73 9.12
N GLN A 272 -20.46 3.58 8.65
CA GLN A 272 -21.62 3.14 7.85
C GLN A 272 -21.21 2.53 6.51
N ILE A 273 -20.16 3.05 5.87
CA ILE A 273 -19.72 2.62 4.55
C ILE A 273 -18.83 1.38 4.63
N LEU A 274 -17.80 1.43 5.48
CA LEU A 274 -16.72 0.44 5.54
C LEU A 274 -16.82 -0.53 6.73
N GLY A 275 -17.73 -0.28 7.67
CA GLY A 275 -17.85 -1.05 8.91
C GLY A 275 -16.93 -0.54 10.03
N PRO A 276 -16.93 -1.22 11.19
CA PRO A 276 -16.28 -0.74 12.41
C PRO A 276 -14.75 -0.86 12.40
N ASP A 277 -14.18 -1.77 11.59
CA ASP A 277 -12.73 -1.94 11.46
C ASP A 277 -12.29 -2.16 10.00
N PRO A 278 -12.15 -1.09 9.19
CA PRO A 278 -11.63 -1.23 7.84
C PRO A 278 -10.10 -1.47 7.78
N TRP A 279 -9.42 -1.47 8.94
CA TRP A 279 -8.00 -1.79 9.08
C TRP A 279 -7.80 -3.22 9.60
N GLU A 280 -8.72 -4.13 9.33
CA GLU A 280 -8.58 -5.54 9.73
C GLU A 280 -7.26 -6.15 9.22
N TYR A 281 -6.68 -7.01 10.06
CA TYR A 281 -5.49 -7.81 9.76
C TYR A 281 -5.89 -9.29 9.63
N GLY A 282 -4.97 -10.11 9.14
CA GLY A 282 -5.17 -11.55 8.99
C GLY A 282 -5.70 -11.94 7.61
N MET A 283 -5.74 -13.25 7.37
CA MET A 283 -6.28 -13.86 6.15
C MET A 283 -7.80 -14.05 6.29
N THR A 284 -8.53 -12.95 6.48
CA THR A 284 -9.99 -12.93 6.44
C THR A 284 -10.47 -13.14 5.00
N GLU A 285 -11.73 -13.56 4.79
CA GLU A 285 -12.30 -13.68 3.44
C GLU A 285 -12.16 -12.39 2.62
N GLN A 286 -12.37 -11.23 3.25
CA GLN A 286 -12.26 -9.92 2.60
C GLN A 286 -10.80 -9.58 2.23
N ASN A 287 -9.83 -9.89 3.09
CA ASN A 287 -8.42 -9.68 2.77
C ASN A 287 -7.93 -10.65 1.70
N GLU A 288 -8.32 -11.92 1.77
CA GLU A 288 -7.99 -12.90 0.75
C GLU A 288 -8.50 -12.48 -0.63
N HIS A 289 -9.75 -12.00 -0.71
CA HIS A 289 -10.32 -11.51 -1.96
C HIS A 289 -9.48 -10.38 -2.57
N GLN A 290 -9.08 -9.40 -1.76
CA GLN A 290 -8.25 -8.27 -2.20
C GLN A 290 -6.84 -8.69 -2.60
N LEU A 291 -6.21 -9.60 -1.84
CA LEU A 291 -4.87 -10.08 -2.11
C LEU A 291 -4.82 -10.92 -3.40
N LYS A 292 -5.83 -11.77 -3.64
CA LYS A 292 -5.97 -12.52 -4.90
C LYS A 292 -6.05 -11.55 -6.10
N LEU A 293 -6.84 -10.49 -5.98
CA LEU A 293 -6.92 -9.47 -7.04
C LEU A 293 -5.60 -8.71 -7.21
N LEU A 294 -4.91 -8.39 -6.12
CA LEU A 294 -3.59 -7.73 -6.18
C LEU A 294 -2.56 -8.61 -6.91
N VAL A 295 -2.56 -9.92 -6.65
CA VAL A 295 -1.75 -10.91 -7.38
C VAL A 295 -2.13 -10.96 -8.86
N GLN A 296 -3.42 -11.04 -9.17
CA GLN A 296 -3.92 -11.03 -10.55
C GLN A 296 -3.46 -9.76 -11.30
N TYR A 297 -3.68 -8.57 -10.73
CA TYR A 297 -3.23 -7.31 -11.33
C TYR A 297 -1.72 -7.27 -11.54
N SER A 298 -0.96 -7.81 -10.59
CA SER A 298 0.50 -7.88 -10.71
C SER A 298 0.94 -8.75 -11.89
N HIS A 299 0.27 -9.89 -12.07
CA HIS A 299 0.53 -10.81 -13.18
C HIS A 299 0.10 -10.22 -14.54
N GLU A 300 -1.11 -9.68 -14.66
CA GLU A 300 -1.63 -9.05 -15.89
C GLU A 300 -0.76 -7.88 -16.37
N GLN A 301 -0.22 -7.09 -15.42
CA GLN A 301 0.66 -5.95 -15.69
C GLN A 301 2.13 -6.36 -15.89
N GLY A 302 2.43 -7.66 -15.88
CA GLY A 302 3.75 -8.21 -16.18
C GLY A 302 4.82 -7.93 -15.12
N MET A 303 4.42 -7.76 -13.86
CA MET A 303 5.35 -7.56 -12.74
C MET A 303 5.83 -8.88 -12.11
N ILE A 304 4.99 -9.91 -12.14
CA ILE A 304 5.31 -11.27 -11.70
C ILE A 304 5.06 -12.28 -12.82
N GLY A 305 5.82 -13.37 -12.83
CA GLY A 305 5.75 -14.40 -13.88
C GLY A 305 4.61 -15.42 -13.72
N ARG A 306 3.97 -15.46 -12.55
CA ARG A 306 2.81 -16.31 -12.26
C ARG A 306 1.93 -15.71 -11.19
N GLU A 307 0.68 -16.17 -11.10
CA GLU A 307 -0.16 -15.90 -9.94
C GLU A 307 0.31 -16.74 -8.75
N ILE A 308 0.92 -16.10 -7.75
CA ILE A 308 1.47 -16.76 -6.56
C ILE A 308 0.32 -17.06 -5.57
N PRO A 309 0.15 -18.33 -5.15
CA PRO A 309 -0.80 -18.69 -4.09
C PRO A 309 -0.56 -17.94 -2.78
N LEU A 310 -1.64 -17.57 -2.06
CA LEU A 310 -1.51 -16.77 -0.85
C LEU A 310 -0.77 -17.48 0.30
N ASP A 311 -0.85 -18.80 0.36
CA ASP A 311 -0.11 -19.63 1.34
C ASP A 311 1.40 -19.67 1.07
N GLU A 312 1.82 -19.40 -0.17
CA GLU A 312 3.22 -19.13 -0.51
C GLU A 312 3.65 -17.69 -0.21
N LEU A 313 2.70 -16.77 0.04
CA LEU A 313 2.99 -15.35 0.30
C LEU A 313 2.90 -14.97 1.78
N PHE A 314 2.21 -15.74 2.61
CA PHE A 314 1.96 -15.34 3.99
C PHE A 314 2.27 -16.44 4.98
N VAL A 315 2.98 -16.10 6.04
CA VAL A 315 3.20 -17.02 7.16
C VAL A 315 1.88 -17.30 7.88
N ASN A 316 1.70 -18.56 8.27
CA ASN A 316 0.52 -18.96 9.01
C ASN A 316 0.61 -18.47 10.47
N VAL A 317 -0.26 -17.52 10.82
CA VAL A 317 -0.39 -16.97 12.19
C VAL A 317 -1.58 -17.56 12.97
N LEU A 318 -2.27 -18.56 12.41
CA LEU A 318 -3.39 -19.22 13.07
C LEU A 318 -2.92 -20.11 14.23
N GLN A 319 -3.54 -19.94 15.40
CA GLN A 319 -3.26 -20.76 16.59
C GLN A 319 -4.32 -21.85 16.83
N GLY A 320 -5.15 -22.13 15.82
CA GLY A 320 -6.26 -23.09 15.86
C GLY A 320 -7.59 -22.46 16.27
N ARG A 321 -8.68 -23.21 16.08
CA ARG A 321 -10.05 -22.74 16.32
C ARG A 321 -10.26 -22.39 17.80
N LYS A 322 -10.86 -21.23 18.09
CA LYS A 322 -11.14 -20.71 19.46
C LYS A 322 -9.90 -20.49 20.32
N ARG A 323 -8.74 -20.22 19.72
CA ARG A 323 -7.48 -19.85 20.40
C ARG A 323 -6.90 -18.62 19.71
N GLY A 324 -6.46 -17.64 20.50
CA GLY A 324 -6.25 -16.28 19.99
C GLY A 324 -7.57 -15.56 19.71
N ASP A 325 -7.54 -14.24 19.62
CA ASP A 325 -8.74 -13.42 19.35
C ASP A 325 -9.47 -13.95 18.10
N GLU A 326 -10.77 -14.19 18.22
CA GLU A 326 -11.57 -14.91 17.24
C GLU A 326 -11.55 -14.26 15.85
N PHE A 327 -10.88 -14.88 14.88
CA PHE A 327 -11.15 -14.64 13.45
C PHE A 327 -11.53 -15.98 12.81
N ARG A 328 -12.79 -16.11 12.40
CA ARG A 328 -13.37 -17.34 11.84
C ARG A 328 -13.05 -17.45 10.36
N MET A 329 -12.72 -18.68 9.95
CA MET A 329 -12.56 -19.16 8.56
C MET A 329 -13.73 -18.78 7.68
#